data_AF-A0A086JJY1-F1
#
_entry.id   AF-A0A086JJY1-F1
#
_cell.length_a   1.000
_cell.length_b   1.000
_cell.length_c   1.000
_cell.angle_alpha   90.00
_cell.angle_beta   90.00
_cell.angle_gamma   90.00
#
_symmetry.space_group_name_H-M   'P 1'
#
loop_
_entity.id
_entity.type
_entity.pdbx_description
1 polymer ?
#
loop_
_entity_poly.entity_id
_entity_poly.type
_entity_poly.pdbx_seq_one_letter_code
_entity_poly.pdbx_strand_id
1 'polypeptide(L)'
;RYTFSIFFFAAQGRGRFDDPRRLRPGEIDPHPETKPSRADAIDMQDDEKEMLQEARARLANTRGKKAKRKAREKQLEEARRLASLQKRREMKAAGLITSLRPHKRRREMDYGVDIPFEEKPPPGFHAVGAEETPEGNLNFANISLQQLEGTMRAQEEMKLRREDARKLKRLQEENLPAYLQQLEEKNKLDMMKKKQKLHLPAPALQAHELEEIVRLGAEASALSGAPGAMPTNRLLASGSVAPAMPTSLFPHFPLL
;
A
#
# COMPACT_ATOMS: atom_id res chain seq x y z
N ARG A 1 24.88 -27.44 -20.09
CA ARG A 1 24.88 -27.10 -21.54
C ARG A 1 26.27 -27.31 -22.15
N TYR A 2 27.33 -26.67 -21.63
CA TYR A 2 28.70 -26.86 -22.12
C TYR A 2 29.20 -28.30 -22.02
N THR A 3 29.01 -28.94 -20.86
CA THR A 3 29.34 -30.37 -20.63
C THR A 3 28.52 -31.31 -21.51
N PHE A 4 27.24 -31.01 -21.72
CA PHE A 4 26.36 -31.75 -22.63
C PHE A 4 26.86 -31.69 -24.08
N SER A 5 27.37 -30.54 -24.53
CA SER A 5 27.98 -30.38 -25.86
C SER A 5 29.22 -31.25 -26.05
N ILE A 6 30.13 -31.24 -25.07
CA ILE A 6 31.35 -32.06 -25.08
C ILE A 6 30.98 -33.56 -25.09
N PHE A 7 30.02 -33.96 -24.26
CA PHE A 7 29.58 -35.35 -24.17
C PHE A 7 28.86 -35.81 -25.44
N PHE A 8 28.03 -34.96 -26.05
CA PHE A 8 27.36 -35.24 -27.32
C PHE A 8 28.36 -35.46 -28.46
N PHE A 9 29.44 -34.66 -28.51
CA PHE A 9 30.51 -34.81 -29.50
C PHE A 9 31.40 -36.04 -29.23
N ALA A 10 31.70 -36.34 -27.97
CA ALA A 10 32.51 -37.50 -27.58
C ALA A 10 31.75 -38.85 -27.70
N ALA A 11 30.45 -38.87 -27.44
CA ALA A 11 29.60 -40.07 -27.51
C ALA A 11 29.33 -40.53 -28.95
N GLN A 12 29.58 -39.69 -29.96
CA GLN A 12 29.47 -40.06 -31.37
C GLN A 12 30.58 -41.05 -31.81
N GLY A 13 31.61 -41.30 -30.99
CA GLY A 13 32.77 -42.14 -31.34
C GLY A 13 33.15 -43.28 -30.39
N ARG A 14 32.61 -43.39 -29.16
CA ARG A 14 32.94 -44.50 -28.22
C ARG A 14 31.75 -44.93 -27.35
N GLY A 15 31.61 -46.25 -27.18
CA GLY A 15 30.55 -46.90 -26.41
C GLY A 15 30.51 -46.52 -24.92
N ARG A 16 29.35 -46.79 -24.31
CA ARG A 16 28.94 -46.41 -22.95
C ARG A 16 29.96 -46.83 -21.88
N PHE A 17 30.82 -45.91 -21.47
CA PHE A 17 31.52 -45.97 -20.18
C PHE A 17 30.64 -45.32 -19.11
N ASP A 18 30.58 -45.92 -17.92
CA ASP A 18 29.94 -45.30 -16.75
C ASP A 18 30.69 -44.02 -16.38
N ASP A 19 30.00 -42.88 -16.50
CA ASP A 19 30.55 -41.55 -16.22
C ASP A 19 30.75 -41.39 -14.70
N PRO A 20 32.01 -41.23 -14.22
CA PRO A 20 32.32 -41.15 -12.79
C PRO A 20 31.76 -39.89 -12.10
N ARG A 21 31.16 -38.96 -12.88
CA ARG A 21 30.45 -37.78 -12.37
C ARG A 21 28.98 -38.02 -12.04
N ARG A 22 28.42 -39.18 -12.41
CA ARG A 22 27.06 -39.55 -12.01
C ARG A 22 27.08 -39.94 -10.54
N LEU A 23 26.27 -39.24 -9.76
CA LEU A 23 26.05 -39.52 -8.34
C LEU A 23 25.77 -41.00 -8.15
N ARG A 24 26.43 -41.61 -7.16
CA ARG A 24 26.17 -43.00 -6.82
C ARG A 24 24.77 -43.11 -6.19
N PRO A 25 24.03 -44.21 -6.42
CA PRO A 25 22.75 -44.41 -5.76
C PRO A 25 22.89 -44.27 -4.24
N GLY A 26 22.19 -43.28 -3.65
CA GLY A 26 22.25 -42.97 -2.21
C GLY A 26 23.09 -41.75 -1.84
N GLU A 27 23.84 -41.18 -2.78
CA GLU A 27 24.57 -39.92 -2.58
C GLU A 27 23.62 -38.71 -2.77
N ILE A 28 23.67 -37.75 -1.83
CA ILE A 28 22.87 -36.52 -1.93
C ILE A 28 23.49 -35.65 -3.03
N ASP A 29 22.65 -35.15 -3.93
CA ASP A 29 23.08 -34.24 -4.98
C ASP A 29 23.68 -32.96 -4.36
N PRO A 30 24.93 -32.59 -4.68
CA PRO A 30 25.56 -31.38 -4.16
C PRO A 30 24.88 -30.08 -4.65
N HIS A 31 24.06 -30.12 -5.71
CA HIS A 31 23.44 -28.94 -6.30
C HIS A 31 21.92 -29.08 -6.49
N PRO A 32 21.14 -29.29 -5.41
CA PRO A 32 19.70 -29.55 -5.51
C PRO A 32 18.91 -28.34 -6.02
N GLU A 33 19.42 -27.12 -5.84
CA GLU A 33 18.79 -25.85 -6.28
C GLU A 33 18.71 -25.72 -7.80
N THR A 34 19.57 -26.42 -8.54
CA THR A 34 19.60 -26.37 -10.02
C THR A 34 18.57 -27.30 -10.67
N LYS A 35 17.96 -28.18 -9.88
CA LYS A 35 16.97 -29.14 -10.33
C LYS A 35 15.60 -28.46 -10.44
N PRO A 36 14.77 -28.80 -11.46
CA PRO A 36 13.40 -28.31 -11.51
C PRO A 36 12.61 -28.75 -10.27
N SER A 37 11.76 -27.86 -9.77
CA SER A 37 10.86 -28.14 -8.65
C SER A 37 9.94 -29.32 -8.96
N ARG A 38 9.65 -30.12 -7.94
CA ARG A 38 8.62 -31.17 -8.03
C ARG A 38 7.24 -30.51 -8.08
N ALA A 39 6.31 -31.14 -8.79
CA ALA A 39 4.91 -30.73 -8.75
C ALA A 39 4.31 -31.06 -7.37
N ASP A 40 3.38 -30.23 -6.93
CA ASP A 40 2.69 -30.42 -5.65
C ASP A 40 1.88 -31.72 -5.67
N ALA A 41 1.82 -32.41 -4.53
CA ALA A 41 0.95 -33.58 -4.38
C ALA A 41 -0.52 -33.15 -4.34
N ILE A 42 -1.42 -34.01 -4.84
CA ILE A 42 -2.87 -33.77 -4.78
C ILE A 42 -3.32 -33.63 -3.32
N ASP A 43 -2.87 -34.57 -2.50
CA ASP A 43 -3.08 -34.55 -1.05
C ASP A 43 -1.82 -34.02 -0.36
N MET A 44 -1.67 -32.68 -0.32
CA MET A 44 -0.60 -32.02 0.43
C MET A 44 -0.63 -32.47 1.90
N GLN A 45 0.55 -32.70 2.45
CA GLN A 45 0.72 -33.05 3.87
C GLN A 45 0.37 -31.85 4.75
N ASP A 46 0.05 -32.09 6.02
CA ASP A 46 -0.38 -31.03 6.93
C ASP A 46 0.71 -29.98 7.16
N ASP A 47 1.98 -30.41 7.23
CA ASP A 47 3.14 -29.52 7.36
C ASP A 47 3.26 -28.53 6.18
N GLU A 48 2.98 -28.97 4.96
CA GLU A 48 3.03 -28.13 3.75
C GLU A 48 1.86 -27.13 3.73
N LYS A 49 0.67 -27.59 4.12
CA LYS A 49 -0.50 -26.71 4.26
C LYS A 49 -0.27 -25.65 5.34
N GLU A 50 0.29 -26.03 6.48
CA GLU A 50 0.63 -25.10 7.56
C GLU A 50 1.66 -24.07 7.08
N MET A 51 2.70 -24.50 6.37
CA MET A 51 3.69 -23.61 5.77
C MET A 51 3.06 -22.58 4.81
N LEU A 52 2.12 -23.01 3.95
CA LEU A 52 1.40 -22.10 3.05
C LEU A 52 0.50 -21.12 3.80
N GLN A 53 -0.18 -21.58 4.85
CA GLN A 53 -1.03 -20.72 5.68
C GLN A 53 -0.21 -19.70 6.44
N GLU A 54 0.95 -20.08 6.97
CA GLU A 54 1.89 -19.17 7.60
C GLU A 54 2.39 -18.12 6.61
N ALA A 55 2.81 -18.53 5.41
CA ALA A 55 3.25 -17.62 4.37
C ALA A 55 2.15 -16.61 4.00
N ARG A 56 0.91 -17.06 3.83
CA ARG A 56 -0.25 -16.19 3.58
C ARG A 56 -0.47 -15.20 4.73
N ALA A 57 -0.40 -15.67 5.98
CA ALA A 57 -0.57 -14.83 7.15
C ALA A 57 0.54 -13.77 7.26
N ARG A 58 1.80 -14.14 6.96
CA ARG A 58 2.94 -13.20 6.95
C ARG A 58 2.77 -12.14 5.86
N LEU A 59 2.38 -12.52 4.63
CA LEU A 59 2.17 -11.59 3.51
C LEU A 59 1.00 -10.63 3.75
N ALA A 60 -0.09 -11.10 4.36
CA ALA A 60 -1.25 -10.25 4.67
C ALA A 60 -0.97 -9.24 5.80
N ASN A 61 -0.05 -9.58 6.71
CA ASN A 61 0.27 -8.77 7.87
C ASN A 61 1.23 -7.62 7.53
N THR A 62 0.70 -6.45 7.19
CA THR A 62 1.49 -5.24 6.94
C THR A 62 1.70 -4.35 8.17
N ARG A 63 1.01 -4.65 9.29
CA ARG A 63 1.00 -3.81 10.50
C ARG A 63 1.92 -4.34 11.60
N GLY A 64 2.75 -3.46 12.15
CA GLY A 64 3.62 -3.77 13.30
C GLY A 64 2.92 -3.82 14.66
N LYS A 65 3.67 -4.16 15.72
CA LYS A 65 3.17 -4.35 17.10
C LYS A 65 2.41 -3.13 17.66
N LYS A 66 2.90 -1.92 17.42
CA LYS A 66 2.29 -0.68 17.93
C LYS A 66 0.93 -0.40 17.26
N ALA A 67 0.83 -0.59 15.95
CA ALA A 67 -0.42 -0.43 15.22
C ALA A 67 -1.47 -1.46 15.66
N LYS A 68 -1.07 -2.73 15.82
CA LYS A 68 -1.95 -3.79 16.35
C LYS A 68 -2.42 -3.48 17.77
N ARG A 69 -1.52 -3.03 18.65
CA ARG A 69 -1.87 -2.63 20.03
C ARG A 69 -2.86 -1.47 20.05
N LYS A 70 -2.61 -0.40 19.28
CA LYS A 70 -3.52 0.75 19.17
C LYS A 70 -4.89 0.36 18.62
N ALA A 71 -4.96 -0.54 17.63
CA ALA A 71 -6.23 -1.02 17.09
C ALA A 71 -7.04 -1.79 18.15
N ARG A 72 -6.37 -2.67 18.93
CA ARG A 72 -7.00 -3.38 20.05
C ARG A 72 -7.45 -2.42 21.16
N GLU A 73 -6.63 -1.43 21.48
CA GLU A 73 -6.95 -0.40 22.47
C GLU A 73 -8.18 0.40 22.07
N LYS A 74 -8.27 0.83 20.80
CA LYS A 74 -9.46 1.50 20.24
C LYS A 74 -10.72 0.64 20.38
N GLN A 75 -10.64 -0.66 20.06
CA GLN A 75 -11.78 -1.58 20.23
C GLN A 75 -12.20 -1.74 21.70
N LEU A 76 -11.22 -1.85 22.62
CA LEU A 76 -11.51 -1.94 24.05
C LEU A 76 -12.09 -0.63 24.61
N GLU A 77 -11.65 0.52 24.09
CA GLU A 77 -12.20 1.83 24.45
C GLU A 77 -13.64 1.99 23.97
N GLU A 78 -13.93 1.61 22.72
CA GLU A 78 -15.30 1.58 22.18
C GLU A 78 -16.21 0.67 23.01
N ALA A 79 -15.74 -0.53 23.36
CA ALA A 79 -16.48 -1.46 24.22
C ALA A 79 -16.76 -0.88 25.62
N ARG A 80 -15.76 -0.24 26.25
CA ARG A 80 -15.92 0.45 27.54
C ARG A 80 -16.90 1.62 27.44
N ARG A 81 -16.82 2.41 26.36
CA ARG A 81 -17.74 3.52 26.08
C ARG A 81 -19.18 3.00 25.96
N LEU A 82 -19.41 1.92 25.21
CA LEU A 82 -20.75 1.32 25.08
C LEU A 82 -21.28 0.79 26.40
N ALA A 83 -20.47 0.06 27.17
CA ALA A 83 -20.88 -0.48 28.48
C ALA A 83 -21.22 0.63 29.48
N SER A 84 -20.39 1.67 29.58
CA SER A 84 -20.65 2.83 30.44
C SER A 84 -21.89 3.61 30.00
N LEU A 85 -22.13 3.72 28.69
CA LEU A 85 -23.30 4.38 28.12
C LEU A 85 -24.58 3.58 28.39
N GLN A 86 -24.51 2.25 28.31
CA GLN A 86 -25.62 1.38 28.71
C GLN A 86 -25.97 1.58 30.18
N LYS A 87 -24.97 1.49 31.08
CA LYS A 87 -25.20 1.74 32.52
C LYS A 87 -25.81 3.11 32.76
N ARG A 88 -25.35 4.15 32.06
CA ARG A 88 -25.90 5.51 32.16
C ARG A 88 -27.35 5.57 31.69
N ARG A 89 -27.70 4.88 30.59
CA ARG A 89 -29.08 4.79 30.10
C ARG A 89 -29.99 4.11 31.12
N GLU A 90 -29.55 2.99 31.69
CA GLU A 90 -30.29 2.25 32.71
C GLU A 90 -30.50 3.10 33.97
N MET A 91 -29.46 3.77 34.47
CA MET A 91 -29.57 4.68 35.61
C MET A 91 -30.51 5.86 35.32
N LYS A 92 -30.43 6.44 34.11
CA LYS A 92 -31.32 7.53 33.70
C LYS A 92 -32.77 7.07 33.56
N ALA A 93 -33.00 5.87 33.01
CA ALA A 93 -34.32 5.27 32.90
C ALA A 93 -34.92 4.96 34.28
N ALA A 94 -34.09 4.58 35.25
CA ALA A 94 -34.46 4.42 36.65
C ALA A 94 -34.64 5.76 37.41
N GLY A 95 -34.40 6.90 36.76
CA GLY A 95 -34.55 8.24 37.36
C GLY A 95 -33.39 8.65 38.29
N LEU A 96 -32.29 7.88 38.34
CA LEU A 96 -31.13 8.20 39.16
C LEU A 96 -30.24 9.24 38.45
N ILE A 97 -30.23 10.48 38.96
CA ILE A 97 -29.42 11.57 38.42
C ILE A 97 -27.96 11.40 38.87
N THR A 98 -27.18 10.61 38.13
CA THR A 98 -25.74 10.54 38.36
C THR A 98 -25.03 11.60 37.50
N SER A 99 -24.63 12.71 38.14
CA SER A 99 -23.72 13.70 37.51
C SER A 99 -22.31 13.13 37.42
N LEU A 100 -22.06 12.27 36.43
CA LEU A 100 -20.72 11.82 36.07
C LEU A 100 -20.03 12.93 35.27
N ARG A 101 -19.44 13.91 35.97
CA ARG A 101 -18.53 14.85 35.32
C ARG A 101 -17.27 14.08 34.92
N PRO A 102 -16.86 14.11 33.63
CA PRO A 102 -15.58 13.55 33.24
C PRO A 102 -14.47 14.28 34.00
N HIS A 103 -13.44 13.55 34.42
CA HIS A 103 -12.26 14.14 35.02
C HIS A 103 -11.50 14.91 33.95
N LYS A 104 -11.54 16.26 34.03
CA LYS A 104 -10.81 17.12 33.09
C LYS A 104 -9.32 17.09 33.40
N ARG A 105 -8.49 16.88 32.38
CA ARG A 105 -7.04 17.07 32.51
C ARG A 105 -6.74 18.56 32.43
N ARG A 106 -5.79 19.05 33.23
CA ARG A 106 -5.43 20.48 33.37
C ARG A 106 -5.09 21.21 32.06
N ARG A 107 -4.81 20.49 30.96
CA ARG A 107 -4.46 21.04 29.64
C ARG A 107 -5.50 20.75 28.55
N GLU A 108 -6.61 20.12 28.88
CA GLU A 108 -7.63 19.71 27.92
C GLU A 108 -8.83 20.66 27.99
N MET A 109 -9.22 21.21 26.84
CA MET A 109 -10.38 22.10 26.72
C MET A 109 -11.65 21.28 26.51
N ASP A 110 -12.77 21.74 27.07
CA ASP A 110 -14.06 21.11 26.89
C ASP A 110 -14.74 21.64 25.62
N TYR A 111 -14.54 20.91 24.52
CA TYR A 111 -15.14 21.23 23.21
C TYR A 111 -16.67 21.27 23.18
N GLY A 112 -17.34 20.77 24.22
CA GLY A 112 -18.81 20.80 24.32
C GLY A 112 -19.37 22.02 25.04
N VAL A 113 -18.52 22.83 25.68
CA VAL A 113 -18.95 24.03 26.44
C VAL A 113 -18.45 25.29 25.72
N ASP A 114 -17.17 25.31 25.35
CA ASP A 114 -16.54 26.47 24.73
C ASP A 114 -16.07 26.15 23.30
N ILE A 115 -16.10 27.16 22.43
CA ILE A 115 -15.48 27.11 21.10
C ILE A 115 -13.99 27.42 21.30
N PRO A 116 -13.06 26.47 21.03
CA PRO A 116 -11.68 26.61 21.49
C PRO A 116 -10.92 27.82 20.94
N PHE A 117 -10.95 28.01 19.62
CA PHE A 117 -10.25 29.09 18.92
C PHE A 117 -11.27 29.83 18.06
N GLU A 118 -12.22 30.50 18.73
CA GLU A 118 -13.23 31.30 18.04
C GLU A 118 -12.58 32.53 17.39
N GLU A 119 -12.37 32.46 16.08
CA GLU A 119 -12.08 33.62 15.25
C GLU A 119 -13.39 34.15 14.69
N LYS A 120 -13.84 35.29 15.20
CA LYS A 120 -15.09 35.89 14.72
C LYS A 120 -14.90 36.35 13.28
N PRO A 121 -15.88 36.10 12.38
CA PRO A 121 -15.78 36.56 11.02
C PRO A 121 -15.59 38.09 11.00
N PRO A 122 -14.68 38.62 10.16
CA PRO A 122 -14.45 40.04 10.09
C PRO A 122 -15.76 40.77 9.69
N PRO A 123 -16.07 41.92 10.30
CA PRO A 123 -17.30 42.65 9.98
C PRO A 123 -17.28 43.07 8.51
N GLY A 124 -18.30 42.67 7.76
CA GLY A 124 -18.50 43.03 6.36
C GLY A 124 -19.20 44.38 6.18
N PHE A 125 -19.32 44.82 4.92
CA PHE A 125 -20.03 46.05 4.55
C PHE A 125 -21.56 45.91 4.67
N HIS A 126 -22.08 44.68 4.60
CA HIS A 126 -23.51 44.40 4.72
C HIS A 126 -23.89 44.11 6.18
N ALA A 127 -25.03 44.67 6.61
CA ALA A 127 -25.58 44.39 7.92
C ALA A 127 -26.07 42.93 7.97
N VAL A 128 -25.46 42.14 8.84
CA VAL A 128 -25.85 40.75 9.12
C VAL A 128 -27.15 40.77 9.94
N GLY A 129 -28.24 40.26 9.37
CA GLY A 129 -29.56 40.19 10.02
C GLY A 129 -29.67 39.04 11.03
N ALA A 130 -30.73 39.03 11.84
CA ALA A 130 -31.00 37.97 12.82
C ALA A 130 -31.24 36.58 12.20
N GLU A 131 -31.50 36.51 10.88
CA GLU A 131 -31.67 35.24 10.15
C GLU A 131 -30.35 34.49 9.92
N GLU A 132 -29.20 35.15 9.98
CA GLU A 132 -27.88 34.53 9.75
C GLU A 132 -27.31 33.81 10.99
N THR A 133 -27.98 33.93 12.13
CA THR A 133 -27.74 33.10 13.32
C THR A 133 -28.82 32.02 13.43
N PRO A 134 -28.82 30.99 12.56
CA PRO A 134 -29.80 29.92 12.67
C PRO A 134 -29.62 29.22 14.01
N GLU A 135 -30.70 29.14 14.79
CA GLU A 135 -30.73 28.27 15.95
C GLU A 135 -30.51 26.83 15.47
N GLY A 136 -29.54 26.13 16.06
CA GLY A 136 -29.23 24.77 15.66
C GLY A 136 -30.47 23.87 15.84
N ASN A 137 -30.93 23.22 14.77
CA ASN A 137 -32.11 22.34 14.82
C ASN A 137 -31.95 21.25 15.89
N LEU A 138 -32.58 21.39 17.06
CA LEU A 138 -32.45 20.49 18.21
C LEU A 138 -33.16 19.13 18.07
N ASN A 139 -33.71 18.82 16.89
CA ASN A 139 -34.52 17.61 16.63
C ASN A 139 -33.67 16.32 16.48
N PHE A 140 -32.69 16.10 17.37
CA PHE A 140 -31.77 14.96 17.35
C PHE A 140 -32.22 13.77 18.20
N ALA A 141 -33.42 13.82 18.80
CA ALA A 141 -33.83 12.87 19.85
C ALA A 141 -33.76 11.38 19.44
N ASN A 142 -33.88 11.05 18.15
CA ASN A 142 -33.95 9.69 17.64
C ASN A 142 -32.96 9.38 16.49
N ILE A 143 -31.98 10.24 16.23
CA ILE A 143 -31.06 10.05 15.10
C ILE A 143 -29.92 9.11 15.53
N SER A 144 -29.67 8.07 14.73
CA SER A 144 -28.56 7.15 14.97
C SER A 144 -27.21 7.80 14.67
N LEU A 145 -26.14 7.38 15.36
CA LEU A 145 -24.79 7.87 15.08
C LEU A 145 -24.39 7.69 13.60
N GLN A 146 -24.81 6.57 12.99
CA GLN A 146 -24.53 6.28 11.59
C GLN A 146 -25.23 7.25 10.62
N GLN A 147 -26.42 7.76 10.97
CA GLN A 147 -27.09 8.77 10.15
C GLN A 147 -26.42 10.13 10.25
N LEU A 148 -25.84 10.46 11.40
CA LEU A 148 -25.09 11.71 11.60
C LEU A 148 -23.73 11.68 10.89
N GLU A 149 -23.02 10.55 10.95
CA GLU A 149 -21.71 10.37 10.31
C GLU A 149 -21.80 10.09 8.80
N GLY A 150 -22.98 9.68 8.32
CA GLY A 150 -23.20 9.28 6.94
C GLY A 150 -22.66 7.87 6.62
N THR A 151 -22.68 7.51 5.33
CA THR A 151 -22.15 6.23 4.85
C THR A 151 -20.63 6.28 4.73
N MET A 152 -19.96 5.25 5.27
CA MET A 152 -18.51 5.14 5.12
C MET A 152 -18.16 4.84 3.66
N ARG A 153 -17.17 5.55 3.12
CA ARG A 153 -16.62 5.33 1.76
C ARG A 153 -16.34 3.85 1.46
N ALA A 154 -15.77 3.13 2.42
CA ALA A 154 -15.46 1.70 2.27
C ALA A 154 -16.72 0.81 2.11
N GLN A 155 -17.83 1.17 2.75
CA GLN A 155 -19.10 0.45 2.61
C GLN A 155 -19.71 0.69 1.24
N GLU A 156 -19.66 1.92 0.75
CA GLU A 156 -20.14 2.27 -0.60
C GLU A 156 -19.32 1.57 -1.69
N GLU A 157 -17.99 1.61 -1.59
CA GLU A 157 -17.10 0.92 -2.52
C GLU A 157 -17.37 -0.59 -2.52
N MET A 158 -17.59 -1.19 -1.36
CA MET A 158 -17.91 -2.62 -1.26
C MET A 158 -19.26 -2.94 -1.92
N LYS A 159 -20.26 -2.08 -1.79
CA LYS A 159 -21.57 -2.26 -2.47
C LYS A 159 -21.40 -2.22 -3.98
N LEU A 160 -20.72 -1.20 -4.51
CA LEU A 160 -20.46 -1.07 -5.95
C LEU A 160 -19.67 -2.27 -6.49
N ARG A 161 -18.61 -2.68 -5.80
CA ARG A 161 -17.81 -3.86 -6.19
C ARG A 161 -18.64 -5.14 -6.19
N ARG A 162 -19.56 -5.30 -5.24
CA ARG A 162 -20.48 -6.45 -5.18
C ARG A 162 -21.48 -6.43 -6.33
N GLU A 163 -21.99 -5.26 -6.69
CA GLU A 163 -22.88 -5.08 -7.84
C GLU A 163 -22.18 -5.38 -9.15
N ASP A 164 -20.96 -4.90 -9.35
CA ASP A 164 -20.16 -5.20 -10.55
C ASP A 164 -19.84 -6.69 -10.65
N ALA A 165 -19.48 -7.33 -9.53
CA ALA A 165 -19.26 -8.77 -9.50
C ALA A 165 -20.54 -9.56 -9.85
N ARG A 166 -21.72 -9.09 -9.40
CA ARG A 166 -23.01 -9.71 -9.74
C ARG A 166 -23.34 -9.53 -11.22
N LYS A 167 -23.14 -8.33 -11.77
CA LYS A 167 -23.35 -8.05 -13.20
C LYS A 167 -22.44 -8.93 -14.07
N LEU A 168 -21.17 -9.06 -13.69
CA LEU A 168 -20.20 -9.89 -14.40
C LEU A 168 -20.57 -11.38 -14.35
N LYS A 169 -21.04 -11.89 -13.20
CA LYS A 169 -21.54 -13.27 -13.08
C LYS A 169 -22.76 -13.53 -13.95
N ARG A 170 -23.73 -12.61 -13.96
CA ARG A 170 -24.89 -12.71 -14.85
C ARG A 170 -24.48 -12.72 -16.32
N LEU A 171 -23.54 -11.84 -16.71
CA LEU A 171 -23.00 -11.82 -18.07
C LEU A 171 -22.31 -13.14 -18.44
N GLN A 172 -21.59 -13.77 -17.51
CA GLN A 172 -20.99 -15.10 -17.72
C GLN A 172 -22.05 -16.17 -18.01
N GLU A 173 -23.14 -16.17 -17.25
CA GLU A 173 -24.22 -17.17 -17.34
C GLU A 173 -25.11 -16.95 -18.58
N GLU A 174 -25.44 -15.70 -18.89
CA GLU A 174 -26.33 -15.34 -20.00
C GLU A 174 -25.60 -15.27 -21.35
N ASN A 175 -24.38 -14.73 -21.38
CA ASN A 175 -23.66 -14.40 -22.61
C ASN A 175 -22.15 -14.69 -22.50
N LEU A 176 -21.80 -15.97 -22.55
CA LEU A 176 -20.41 -16.46 -22.56
C LEU A 176 -19.50 -15.77 -23.60
N PRO A 177 -19.88 -15.56 -24.89
CA PRO A 177 -18.98 -14.96 -25.88
C PRO A 177 -18.67 -13.48 -25.58
N ALA A 178 -19.65 -12.70 -25.11
CA ALA A 178 -19.44 -11.31 -24.72
C ALA A 178 -18.54 -11.21 -23.48
N TYR A 179 -18.68 -12.14 -22.54
CA TYR A 179 -17.79 -12.23 -21.38
C TYR A 179 -16.33 -12.54 -21.77
N LEU A 180 -16.11 -13.48 -22.70
CA LEU A 180 -14.78 -13.83 -23.19
C LEU A 180 -14.08 -12.64 -23.85
N GLN A 181 -14.80 -11.87 -24.67
CA GLN A 181 -14.27 -10.64 -25.29
C GLN A 181 -13.80 -9.64 -24.23
N GLN A 182 -14.62 -9.38 -23.20
CA GLN A 182 -14.24 -8.49 -22.11
C GLN A 182 -13.03 -9.00 -21.31
N LEU A 183 -12.89 -10.32 -21.17
CA LEU A 183 -11.77 -10.95 -20.50
C LEU A 183 -10.48 -10.81 -21.32
N GLU A 184 -10.54 -11.03 -22.63
CA GLU A 184 -9.43 -10.81 -23.55
C GLU A 184 -8.98 -9.35 -23.57
N GLU A 185 -9.91 -8.40 -23.61
CA GLU A 185 -9.61 -6.97 -23.55
C GLU A 185 -8.87 -6.61 -22.25
N LYS A 186 -9.37 -7.09 -21.10
CA LYS A 186 -8.70 -6.90 -19.80
C LYS A 186 -7.29 -7.49 -19.79
N ASN A 187 -7.12 -8.71 -20.30
CA ASN A 187 -5.80 -9.34 -20.39
C ASN A 187 -4.83 -8.54 -21.28
N LYS A 188 -5.30 -8.03 -22.43
CA LYS A 188 -4.48 -7.18 -23.32
C LYS A 188 -4.01 -5.91 -22.60
N LEU A 189 -4.91 -5.22 -21.89
CA LEU A 189 -4.56 -4.02 -21.13
C LEU A 189 -3.54 -4.31 -20.02
N ASP A 190 -3.68 -5.42 -19.29
CA ASP A 190 -2.74 -5.80 -18.25
C ASP A 190 -1.36 -6.19 -18.82
N MET A 191 -1.34 -6.85 -19.98
CA MET A 191 -0.09 -7.12 -20.68
C MET A 191 0.59 -5.84 -21.18
N MET A 192 -0.19 -4.87 -21.66
CA MET A 192 0.34 -3.57 -22.07
C MET A 192 0.98 -2.84 -20.89
N LYS A 193 0.31 -2.77 -19.74
CA LYS A 193 0.85 -2.14 -18.51
C LYS A 193 2.16 -2.79 -18.05
N LYS A 194 2.28 -4.12 -18.13
CA LYS A 194 3.51 -4.85 -17.76
C LYS A 194 4.67 -4.64 -18.74
N LYS A 195 4.39 -4.27 -19.99
CA LYS A 195 5.39 -4.16 -21.07
C LYS A 195 5.79 -2.72 -21.42
N GLN A 196 5.29 -1.71 -20.70
CA GLN A 196 5.74 -0.34 -20.93
C GLN A 196 7.22 -0.22 -20.58
N LYS A 197 8.07 -0.04 -21.59
CA LYS A 197 9.49 0.25 -21.42
C LYS A 197 9.59 1.57 -20.68
N LEU A 198 10.28 1.56 -19.54
CA LEU A 198 10.55 2.75 -18.75
C LEU A 198 11.44 3.68 -19.58
N HIS A 199 10.88 4.75 -20.14
CA HIS A 199 11.66 5.75 -20.86
C HIS A 199 12.29 6.70 -19.84
N LEU A 200 13.42 6.27 -19.28
CA LEU A 200 14.22 7.14 -18.44
C LEU A 200 14.89 8.21 -19.30
N PRO A 201 15.03 9.46 -18.82
CA PRO A 201 15.90 10.41 -19.47
C PRO A 201 17.32 9.83 -19.56
N ALA A 202 18.01 10.11 -20.65
CA ALA A 202 19.41 9.69 -20.82
C ALA A 202 20.22 10.16 -19.60
N PRO A 203 21.17 9.34 -19.09
CA PRO A 203 21.99 9.71 -17.95
C PRO A 203 22.65 11.07 -18.22
N ALA A 204 22.55 11.98 -17.25
CA ALA A 204 23.01 13.36 -17.39
C ALA A 204 24.54 13.47 -17.57
N LEU A 205 25.29 12.45 -17.15
CA LEU A 205 26.73 12.36 -17.32
C LEU A 205 27.09 11.24 -18.28
N GLN A 206 27.98 11.52 -19.22
CA GLN A 206 28.51 10.52 -20.14
C GLN A 206 29.67 9.74 -19.49
N ALA A 207 29.96 8.54 -20.00
CA ALA A 207 30.95 7.64 -19.38
C ALA A 207 32.37 8.26 -19.29
N HIS A 208 32.75 9.11 -20.25
CA HIS A 208 34.04 9.79 -20.23
C HIS A 208 34.12 10.87 -19.13
N GLU A 209 33.03 11.59 -18.88
CA GLU A 209 32.96 12.59 -17.81
C GLU A 209 33.06 11.91 -16.44
N LEU A 210 32.49 10.70 -16.28
CA LEU A 210 32.66 9.91 -15.07
C LEU A 210 34.11 9.46 -14.87
N GLU A 211 34.80 9.04 -15.93
CA GLU A 211 36.22 8.66 -15.85
C GLU A 211 37.11 9.85 -15.47
N GLU A 212 36.82 11.03 -16.01
CA GLU A 212 37.53 12.27 -15.66
C GLU A 212 37.25 12.69 -14.21
N ILE A 213 36.01 12.61 -13.74
CA ILE A 213 35.65 12.89 -12.34
C ILE A 213 36.33 11.89 -11.39
N VAL A 214 36.42 10.61 -11.77
CA VAL A 214 37.11 9.58 -10.98
C VAL A 214 38.62 9.82 -10.94
N ARG A 215 39.23 10.21 -12.07
CA ARG A 215 40.66 10.57 -12.12
C ARG A 215 40.95 11.82 -11.31
N LEU A 216 40.19 12.89 -11.50
CA LEU A 216 40.32 14.12 -10.71
C LEU A 216 40.06 13.87 -9.22
N GLY A 217 39.11 13.01 -8.87
CA GLY A 217 38.86 12.59 -7.50
C GLY A 217 40.02 11.79 -6.90
N ALA A 218 40.64 10.89 -7.66
CA ALA A 218 41.81 10.13 -7.24
C ALA A 218 43.05 11.04 -7.08
N GLU A 219 43.26 11.98 -7.99
CA GLU A 219 44.33 12.98 -7.93
C GLU A 219 44.15 13.94 -6.75
N ALA A 220 42.94 14.45 -6.53
CA ALA A 220 42.61 15.28 -5.37
C ALA A 220 42.77 14.52 -4.04
N SER A 221 42.44 13.22 -4.01
CA SER A 221 42.66 12.38 -2.84
C SER A 221 44.15 12.13 -2.58
N ALA A 222 44.98 12.00 -3.63
CA ALA A 222 46.43 11.86 -3.51
C ALA A 222 47.11 13.15 -3.03
N LEU A 223 46.61 14.32 -3.44
CA LEU A 223 47.12 15.63 -3.03
C LEU A 223 46.72 16.04 -1.60
N SER A 224 45.57 15.58 -1.09
CA SER A 224 45.08 15.97 0.26
C SER A 224 45.61 15.10 1.42
N GLY A 225 46.33 14.01 1.15
CA GLY A 225 47.07 13.25 2.17
C GLY A 225 46.23 12.63 3.31
N ALA A 226 44.92 12.46 3.15
CA ALA A 226 44.05 11.88 4.17
C ALA A 226 43.52 10.50 3.76
N PRO A 227 43.89 9.40 4.45
CA PRO A 227 43.30 8.09 4.17
C PRO A 227 41.92 8.00 4.82
N GLY A 228 40.86 7.94 4.02
CA GLY A 228 39.58 7.36 4.45
C GLY A 228 38.36 8.29 4.63
N ALA A 229 38.36 9.52 4.11
CA ALA A 229 37.14 10.34 4.10
C ALA A 229 36.41 10.19 2.75
N MET A 230 35.44 9.26 2.68
CA MET A 230 34.51 9.17 1.55
C MET A 230 33.78 10.52 1.41
N PRO A 231 33.82 11.20 0.23
CA PRO A 231 33.06 12.42 0.04
C PRO A 231 31.58 12.07 0.16
N THR A 232 30.94 12.59 1.21
CA THR A 232 29.52 12.37 1.45
C THR A 232 28.72 12.80 0.23
N ASN A 233 27.79 11.95 -0.20
CA ASN A 233 26.79 12.06 -1.29
C ASN A 233 25.95 13.37 -1.34
N ARG A 234 26.29 14.39 -0.55
CA ARG A 234 25.52 15.61 -0.36
C ARG A 234 25.66 16.63 -1.51
N LEU A 235 26.76 16.60 -2.28
CA LEU A 235 26.97 17.49 -3.44
C LEU A 235 26.42 16.93 -4.76
N LEU A 236 26.23 15.61 -4.88
CA LEU A 236 25.64 14.99 -6.07
C LEU A 236 24.11 15.18 -6.14
N ALA A 237 23.46 15.54 -5.04
CA ALA A 237 22.01 15.76 -4.97
C ALA A 237 21.57 17.15 -5.47
N SER A 238 22.46 18.15 -5.53
CA SER A 238 22.11 19.52 -5.95
C SER A 238 22.16 19.76 -7.47
N GLY A 239 22.58 18.76 -8.26
CA GLY A 239 22.63 18.86 -9.72
C GLY A 239 21.30 18.54 -10.44
N SER A 240 20.25 18.11 -9.72
CA SER A 240 18.96 17.80 -10.33
C SER A 240 18.06 19.04 -10.41
N VAL A 241 18.47 20.05 -11.17
CA VAL A 241 17.54 21.04 -11.70
C VAL A 241 17.21 20.60 -13.11
N ALA A 242 16.07 19.93 -13.28
CA ALA A 242 15.52 19.68 -14.60
C ALA A 242 15.20 21.03 -15.25
N PRO A 243 15.56 21.27 -16.53
CA PRO A 243 14.94 22.37 -17.25
C PRO A 243 13.44 22.09 -17.33
N ALA A 244 12.63 23.00 -16.79
CA ALA A 244 11.19 22.94 -16.92
C ALA A 244 10.84 22.87 -18.41
N MET A 245 10.23 21.77 -18.83
CA MET A 245 9.60 21.68 -20.15
C MET A 245 8.53 22.78 -20.24
N PRO A 246 8.45 23.55 -21.34
CA PRO A 246 7.37 24.50 -21.52
C PRO A 246 6.05 23.74 -21.51
N THR A 247 5.23 24.02 -20.50
CA THR A 247 3.83 23.60 -20.43
C THR A 247 3.11 24.10 -21.66
N SER A 248 2.66 23.18 -22.51
CA SER A 248 1.69 23.49 -23.55
C SER A 248 0.44 24.05 -22.88
N LEU A 249 0.23 25.35 -23.04
CA LEU A 249 -1.00 26.07 -22.68
C LEU A 249 -2.18 25.42 -23.41
N PHE A 250 -2.98 24.63 -22.69
CA PHE A 250 -4.37 24.41 -23.08
C PHE A 250 -5.15 25.71 -22.80
N PRO A 251 -5.89 26.26 -23.76
CA PRO A 251 -6.69 27.45 -23.53
C PRO A 251 -7.86 27.10 -22.60
N HIS A 252 -7.97 27.84 -21.50
CA HIS A 252 -9.08 27.77 -20.57
C HIS A 252 -10.26 28.54 -21.19
N PHE A 253 -11.33 27.83 -21.54
CA PHE A 253 -12.62 28.44 -21.86
C PHE A 253 -13.33 28.84 -20.56
N PRO A 254 -13.76 30.11 -20.40
CA PRO A 254 -14.62 30.48 -19.28
C PRO A 254 -16.05 30.01 -19.59
N LEU A 255 -16.65 29.27 -18.67
CA LEU A 255 -18.08 28.99 -18.68
C LEU A 255 -18.82 30.21 -18.12
N LEU A 256 -19.83 30.64 -18.86
CA LEU A 256 -20.93 31.52 -18.43
C LEU A 256 -21.80 30.81 -17.39
#